data_AF-A0A7V9H3K9-F1
#
_entry.id   AF-A0A7V9H3K9-F1
#
_cell.length_a   1.000
_cell.length_b   1.000
_cell.length_c   1.000
_cell.angle_alpha   90.00
_cell.angle_beta   90.00
_cell.angle_gamma   90.00
#
_symmetry.space_group_name_H-M   'P 1'
#
loop_
_entity.id
_entity.type
_entity.pdbx_description
1 polymer ?
#
loop_
_entity_poly.entity_id
_entity_poly.type
_entity_poly.pdbx_seq_one_letter_code
_entity_poly.pdbx_strand_id
1 'polypeptide(L)' 'MVRVSVEVREGDAPFEMAMYADSISQAVGIARDRFPGHDVRVVFPIDGEEFFGEVGTEGDDMEYGSQPRLLPDRVL' A
#
# COMPACT_ATOMS: atom_id res chain seq x y z
N MET A 1 11.01 3.50 0.79
CA MET A 1 10.22 2.97 1.93
C MET A 1 9.02 3.85 2.11
N VAL A 2 7.84 3.27 2.33
CA VAL A 2 6.56 3.95 2.47
C VAL A 2 6.04 3.77 3.89
N ARG A 3 5.37 4.79 4.43
CA ARG A 3 4.62 4.67 5.68
C ARG A 3 3.22 4.16 5.40
N VAL A 4 2.82 3.12 6.13
CA VAL A 4 1.52 2.47 5.99
C VAL A 4 0.85 2.41 7.36
N SER A 5 -0.36 2.94 7.46
CA SER A 5 -1.25 2.69 8.60
C SER A 5 -2.00 1.39 8.39
N VAL A 6 -1.96 0.50 9.38
CA VAL A 6 -2.70 -0.75 9.39
C VAL A 6 -3.56 -0.84 10.64
N GLU A 7 -4.79 -1.31 10.46
CA GLU A 7 -5.71 -1.64 11.53
C GLU A 7 -5.66 -3.16 11.77
N VAL A 8 -5.53 -3.55 13.03
CA VAL A 8 -5.58 -4.93 13.49
C VAL A 8 -6.84 -5.11 14.31
N ARG A 9 -7.64 -6.12 13.97
CA ARG A 9 -8.92 -6.39 14.62
C ARG A 9 -8.90 -7.75 15.32
N GLU A 10 -9.20 -7.75 16.61
CA GLU A 10 -9.61 -8.91 17.39
C GLU A 10 -10.98 -8.62 18.03
N GLY A 11 -12.05 -9.18 17.48
CA GLY A 11 -13.40 -8.87 17.95
C GLY A 11 -13.74 -7.37 17.86
N ASP A 12 -14.29 -6.80 18.94
CA ASP A 12 -14.87 -5.45 18.97
C ASP A 12 -13.88 -4.31 19.30
N ALA A 13 -12.60 -4.59 19.54
CA ALA A 13 -11.61 -3.58 19.92
C ALA A 13 -10.46 -3.48 18.89
N PRO A 14 -10.70 -2.85 17.72
CA PRO A 14 -9.65 -2.63 16.74
C PRO A 14 -8.62 -1.60 17.23
N PHE A 15 -7.37 -1.77 16.79
CA PHE A 15 -6.31 -0.76 16.99
C PHE A 15 -5.55 -0.49 15.70
N GLU A 16 -5.05 0.73 15.55
CA GLU A 16 -4.25 1.14 14.39
C GLU A 16 -2.77 1.26 14.77
N MET A 17 -1.88 0.87 13.86
CA MET A 17 -0.45 1.13 13.96
C MET A 17 0.12 1.60 12.63
N ALA A 18 1.06 2.55 12.68
CA ALA A 18 1.83 2.98 11.52
C ALA A 18 3.17 2.23 11.46
N MET A 19 3.57 1.82 10.26
CA MET A 19 4.85 1.13 10.03
C MET A 19 5.49 1.55 8.70
N TYR A 20 6.81 1.47 8.65
CA TYR A 20 7.58 1.65 7.42
C TYR A 20 7.85 0.30 6.78
N ALA A 21 7.63 0.20 5.47
CA ALA A 21 7.94 -0.98 4.66
C ALA A 21 8.34 -0.58 3.25
N ASP A 22 8.88 -1.49 2.45
CA ASP A 22 9.17 -1.22 1.03
C ASP A 22 7.89 -1.24 0.18
N SER A 23 6.82 -1.87 0.67
CA SER A 23 5.51 -1.86 0.03
C SER A 23 4.35 -2.05 1.02
N ILE A 24 3.13 -1.71 0.58
CA ILE A 24 1.89 -2.00 1.33
C ILE A 24 1.77 -3.51 1.60
N SER A 25 2.02 -4.36 0.59
CA SER A 25 1.93 -5.81 0.73
C SER A 25 2.89 -6.35 1.78
N GLN A 26 4.11 -5.81 1.85
CA GLN A 26 5.08 -6.17 2.88
C GLN A 26 4.65 -5.68 4.26
N ALA A 27 4.13 -4.46 4.39
CA ALA A 27 3.58 -3.96 5.65
C ALA A 27 2.46 -4.88 6.18
N VAL A 28 1.52 -5.26 5.30
CA VAL A 28 0.43 -6.20 5.64
C VAL A 28 0.98 -7.58 6.01
N GLY A 29 1.99 -8.08 5.30
CA GLY A 29 2.65 -9.35 5.63
C GLY A 29 3.25 -9.34 7.04
N ILE A 30 4.05 -8.31 7.36
CA ILE A 30 4.65 -8.14 8.69
C ILE A 30 3.57 -8.06 9.78
N ALA A 31 2.49 -7.32 9.55
CA ALA A 31 1.39 -7.20 10.50
C ALA A 31 0.66 -8.53 10.72
N ARG A 32 0.44 -9.34 9.66
CA ARG A 32 -0.18 -10.67 9.79
C ARG A 32 0.72 -11.67 10.52
N ASP A 33 2.02 -11.64 10.26
CA ASP A 33 2.98 -12.50 10.96
C ASP A 33 3.06 -12.14 12.45
N ARG A 34 2.90 -10.84 12.78
CA ARG A 34 2.91 -10.35 14.16
C ARG A 34 1.61 -10.62 14.91
N PHE A 35 0.47 -10.61 14.22
CA PHE A 35 -0.87 -10.79 14.81
C PHE A 35 -1.59 -11.98 14.14
N PRO A 36 -1.12 -13.22 14.37
CA PRO A 36 -1.70 -14.40 13.74
C PRO A 36 -3.15 -14.61 14.20
N GLY A 37 -4.06 -14.83 13.25
CA GLY A 37 -5.48 -15.03 13.51
C GLY A 37 -6.30 -13.74 13.62
N HIS A 38 -5.66 -12.56 13.58
CA HIS A 38 -6.34 -11.27 13.53
C HIS A 38 -6.63 -10.85 12.09
N ASP A 39 -7.69 -10.08 11.90
CA ASP A 39 -7.96 -9.43 10.63
C ASP A 39 -7.09 -8.16 10.52
N VAL A 40 -6.32 -8.06 9.44
CA VAL A 40 -5.38 -6.96 9.21
C VAL A 40 -5.81 -6.22 7.95
N ARG A 41 -6.06 -4.91 8.07
CA ARG A 41 -6.48 -4.03 6.97
C ARG A 41 -5.60 -2.81 6.86
N VAL A 42 -5.42 -2.32 5.65
CA VAL A 42 -4.78 -1.02 5.40
C VAL A 42 -5.80 0.07 5.67
N VAL A 43 -5.40 1.10 6.40
CA VAL A 43 -6.23 2.29 6.63
C VAL A 43 -5.92 3.30 5.52
N PHE A 44 -6.98 3.81 4.89
CA PHE A 44 -6.90 4.84 3.86
C PHE A 44 -7.47 6.16 4.38
N PRO A 45 -6.99 7.32 3.85
CA PRO A 45 -6.00 7.47 2.78
C PRO A 45 -4.54 7.26 3.24
N ILE A 46 -3.69 6.75 2.34
CA ILE A 46 -2.23 6.79 2.53
C ILE A 46 -1.75 8.16 2.06
N ASP A 47 -0.79 8.77 2.76
CA ASP A 47 -0.20 10.03 2.34
C ASP A 47 0.46 9.86 0.97
N GLY A 48 -0.14 10.46 -0.07
CA GLY A 48 0.31 10.32 -1.45
C GLY A 48 1.63 11.04 -1.72
N GLU A 49 1.94 12.12 -1.00
CA GLU A 49 3.23 12.80 -1.15
C GLU A 49 4.35 11.95 -0.55
N GLU A 50 4.12 11.29 0.59
CA GLU A 50 5.08 10.34 1.17
C GLU A 50 5.17 9.03 0.35
N PHE A 51 4.07 8.61 -0.30
CA PHE A 51 4.00 7.36 -1.05
C PHE A 51 4.53 7.47 -2.48
N PHE A 52 4.27 8.58 -3.16
CA PHE A 52 4.69 8.84 -4.55
C PHE A 52 5.86 9.84 -4.65
N GLY A 53 6.25 10.49 -3.56
CA GLY A 53 7.33 11.48 -3.52
C GLY A 53 8.71 10.86 -3.50
N GLU A 54 9.13 10.35 -4.66
CA GLU A 54 10.36 10.75 -5.36
C GLU A 54 10.34 10.04 -6.73
N VAL A 55 9.39 10.41 -7.60
CA VAL A 55 9.48 10.02 -9.02
C VAL A 55 10.58 10.87 -9.63
N GLY A 56 11.79 10.29 -9.67
CA GLY A 56 12.96 10.70 -10.45
C GLY A 56 13.01 12.16 -10.91
N THR A 57 13.67 13.01 -10.12
CA THR A 57 14.18 14.27 -10.67
C THR A 57 15.58 14.00 -11.23
N GLU A 58 15.67 13.23 -12.30
CA GLU A 58 16.81 13.20 -13.22
C GLU A 58 16.28 12.68 -14.55
N GLY A 59 15.97 13.64 -15.44
CA GLY A 59 15.53 13.33 -16.78
C GLY A 59 16.68 12.71 -17.56
N ASP A 60 16.46 11.49 -18.03
CA ASP A 60 16.99 11.03 -19.30
C ASP A 60 15.86 10.32 -20.04
N ASP A 61 15.71 10.68 -21.31
CA ASP A 61 14.61 10.38 -22.22
C ASP A 61 14.12 8.92 -22.17
N MET A 62 13.08 8.64 -21.38
CA MET A 62 12.33 7.39 -21.47
C MET A 62 11.09 7.63 -22.33
N GLU A 63 11.19 7.21 -23.59
CA GLU A 63 10.03 6.93 -24.45
C GLU A 63 8.98 6.18 -23.62
N TYR A 64 7.78 6.77 -23.47
CA TYR A 64 6.63 6.16 -22.81
C TYR A 64 6.17 4.94 -23.61
N GLY A 65 6.92 3.84 -23.48
CA GLY A 65 6.58 2.54 -24.00
C GLY A 65 5.31 2.04 -23.32
N SER A 66 4.20 2.12 -24.04
CA SER A 66 2.93 1.43 -23.79
C SER A 66 2.38 1.57 -22.36
N GLN A 67 1.53 2.58 -22.15
CA GLN A 67 0.56 2.58 -21.05
C GLN A 67 -0.09 1.19 -20.94
N PRO A 68 -0.14 0.54 -19.77
CA PRO A 68 -0.94 -0.66 -19.60
C PRO A 68 -2.39 -0.28 -19.93
N ARG A 69 -2.93 -0.87 -21.00
CA ARG A 69 -4.35 -0.72 -21.34
C ARG A 69 -5.16 -1.28 -20.19
N LEU A 70 -5.75 -0.40 -19.39
CA LEU A 70 -6.83 -0.75 -18.48
C LEU A 70 -7.93 -1.37 -19.35
N LEU A 71 -8.07 -2.69 -19.29
CA LEU A 71 -9.16 -3.40 -19.94
C LEU A 71 -10.45 -2.95 -19.23
N PRO A 72 -11.47 -2.46 -19.95
CA PRO A 72 -12.75 -2.19 -19.31
C PRO A 72 -13.28 -3.51 -18.77
N ASP A 73 -13.76 -3.48 -17.53
CA ASP A 73 -14.47 -4.59 -16.91
C ASP A 73 -15.62 -4.97 -17.84
N ARG A 74 -15.55 -6.17 -18.44
CA ARG A 74 -16.63 -6.68 -19.27
C ARG A 74 -17.81 -6.95 -18.35
N VAL A 75 -18.73 -6.01 -18.28
CA VAL A 75 -20.10 -6.25 -17.81
C VAL A 75 -20.70 -7.28 -18.75
N LEU A 76 -20.94 -8.49 -18.21
CA LEU A 76 -21.70 -9.57 -18.84
C LEU A 76 -23.16 -9.18 -19.03
#